data_AF-A0A5E9AK04-F1
#
_entry.id   AF-A0A5E9AK04-F1
#
_cell.length_a   1.000
_cell.length_b   1.000
_cell.length_c   1.000
_cell.angle_alpha   90.00
_cell.angle_beta   90.00
_cell.angle_gamma   90.00
#
_symmetry.space_group_name_H-M   'P 1'
#
loop_
_entity.id
_entity.type
_entity.pdbx_description
1 polymer ?
#
loop_
_entity_poly.entity_id
_entity_poly.type
_entity_poly.pdbx_seq_one_letter_code
_entity_poly.pdbx_strand_id
1 'polypeptide(L)' 'MFEDRIDVAALREGLGWTQQQLADYCDTDRSTVSKWESEPPTKGPALILLRQLRDSGPVQSAGRAASQAVTGRCEVL' A
#
# COMPACT_ATOMS: atom_id res chain seq x y z
N MET A 1 -3.61 25.54 11.47
CA MET A 1 -3.39 24.83 10.20
C MET A 1 -3.89 23.42 10.44
N PHE A 2 -4.98 22.99 9.79
CA PHE A 2 -5.52 21.65 10.03
C PHE A 2 -4.59 20.66 9.34
N GLU A 3 -3.85 19.92 10.16
CA GLU A 3 -3.05 18.80 9.71
C GLU A 3 -3.99 17.72 9.19
N ASP A 4 -4.19 17.70 7.87
CA ASP A 4 -4.84 16.62 7.12
C ASP A 4 -3.91 15.39 7.15
N ARG A 5 -3.73 14.84 8.35
CA ARG A 5 -3.01 13.59 8.59
C ARG A 5 -3.96 12.46 8.25
N ILE A 6 -3.56 11.64 7.29
CA ILE A 6 -4.29 10.42 6.97
C ILE A 6 -3.90 9.35 7.97
N ASP A 7 -4.89 8.75 8.61
CA ASP A 7 -4.70 7.54 9.39
C ASP A 7 -4.63 6.34 8.44
N VAL A 8 -3.40 5.94 8.12
CA VAL A 8 -3.13 4.88 7.13
C VAL A 8 -3.60 3.52 7.63
N ALA A 9 -3.53 3.30 8.95
CA ALA A 9 -3.99 2.06 9.57
C ALA A 9 -5.51 1.94 9.46
N ALA A 10 -6.24 2.98 9.86
CA ALA A 10 -7.70 3.01 9.75
C ALA A 10 -8.18 2.92 8.29
N LEU A 11 -7.48 3.58 7.35
CA LEU A 11 -7.78 3.49 5.92
C LEU A 11 -7.64 2.04 5.42
N ARG A 12 -6.54 1.38 5.78
CA ARG A 12 -6.28 -0.01 5.40
C ARG A 12 -7.31 -0.97 6.01
N GLU A 13 -7.62 -0.80 7.30
CA GLU A 13 -8.60 -1.63 8.01
C GLU A 13 -10.02 -1.45 7.45
N GLY A 14 -10.40 -0.22 7.10
CA GLY A 14 -11.68 0.07 6.44
C GLY A 14 -11.81 -0.59 5.05
N LEU A 15 -10.69 -0.86 4.40
CA LEU A 15 -10.62 -1.59 3.12
C LEU A 15 -10.45 -3.10 3.30
N GLY A 16 -10.18 -3.59 4.52
CA GLY A 16 -9.85 -4.98 4.79
C GLY A 16 -8.51 -5.44 4.17
N TRP A 17 -7.59 -4.51 3.94
CA TRP A 17 -6.31 -4.78 3.28
C TRP A 17 -5.20 -5.14 4.26
N THR A 18 -4.21 -5.88 3.79
CA THR A 18 -2.94 -6.11 4.49
C THR A 18 -1.95 -4.97 4.17
N GLN A 19 -0.92 -4.80 5.01
CA GLN A 19 0.14 -3.82 4.73
C GLN A 19 0.80 -4.07 3.37
N GLN A 20 0.96 -5.33 2.98
CA GLN A 20 1.52 -5.71 1.68
C GLN A 20 0.62 -5.26 0.53
N GLN A 21 -0.69 -5.50 0.60
CA GLN A 21 -1.62 -5.07 -0.45
C GLN A 21 -1.66 -3.55 -0.62
N LEU A 22 -1.58 -2.79 0.47
CA LEU A 22 -1.46 -1.34 0.39
C LEU A 22 -0.13 -0.92 -0.23
N ALA A 23 0.96 -1.65 0.08
CA ALA A 23 2.27 -1.40 -0.48
C ALA A 23 2.30 -1.65 -1.99
N ASP A 24 1.76 -2.77 -2.45
CA ASP A 24 1.59 -3.10 -3.87
C ASP A 24 0.72 -2.05 -4.59
N TYR A 25 -0.35 -1.55 -3.95
CA TYR A 25 -1.17 -0.49 -4.53
C TYR A 25 -0.44 0.85 -4.65
N CYS A 26 0.38 1.20 -3.66
CA CYS A 26 1.14 2.43 -3.62
C CYS A 26 2.53 2.34 -4.29
N ASP A 27 2.86 1.20 -4.94
CA ASP A 27 4.18 0.89 -5.51
C ASP A 27 5.32 1.19 -4.52
N THR A 28 5.18 0.68 -3.29
CA THR A 28 6.13 0.89 -2.21
C THR A 28 6.40 -0.40 -1.43
N ASP A 29 7.32 -0.34 -0.48
CA ASP A 29 7.64 -1.47 0.38
C ASP A 29 6.68 -1.57 1.57
N ARG A 30 6.42 -2.81 2.01
CA ARG A 30 5.62 -3.09 3.22
C ARG A 30 6.21 -2.43 4.47
N SER A 31 7.53 -2.28 4.56
CA SER A 31 8.21 -1.53 5.63
C SER A 31 7.90 -0.03 5.57
N THR A 32 7.78 0.55 4.37
CA THR A 32 7.36 1.93 4.16
C THR A 32 5.92 2.14 4.60
N VAL A 33 5.02 1.20 4.29
CA VAL A 33 3.64 1.24 4.81
C VAL A 33 3.60 1.14 6.34
N SER A 34 4.37 0.23 6.93
CA SER A 34 4.48 0.14 8.40
C SER A 34 4.99 1.45 9.01
N LYS A 35 5.90 2.14 8.32
CA LYS A 35 6.35 3.47 8.74
C LYS A 35 5.22 4.49 8.62
N TRP A 36 4.45 4.49 7.53
CA TRP A 36 3.33 5.42 7.35
C TRP A 36 2.20 5.24 8.36
N GLU A 37 1.95 4.03 8.83
CA GLU A 37 0.99 3.78 9.92
C GLU A 37 1.42 4.42 11.24
N SER A 38 2.73 4.64 11.47
CA SER A 38 3.24 5.34 12.66
C SER A 38 3.52 6.83 12.40
N GLU A 39 4.04 7.15 11.23
CA GLU A 39 4.45 8.47 10.77
C GLU A 39 3.96 8.68 9.33
N PRO A 40 2.70 9.14 9.16
CA PRO A 40 2.11 9.30 7.86
C PRO A 40 2.83 10.38 7.05
N PRO A 41 2.95 10.21 5.72
CA PRO A 41 3.61 11.17 4.87
C PRO A 41 2.84 12.50 4.87
N THR A 42 3.53 13.59 5.17
CA THR A 42 2.92 14.94 5.25
C THR A 42 2.92 15.69 3.92
N LYS A 43 3.63 15.17 2.91
CA LYS A 43 3.77 15.79 1.58
C LYS A 43 4.18 14.76 0.53
N GLY A 44 4.03 15.14 -0.74
CA GLY A 44 4.52 14.37 -1.88
C GLY A 44 3.53 13.34 -2.43
N PRO A 45 3.99 12.48 -3.36
CA PRO A 45 3.14 11.55 -4.10
C PRO A 45 2.40 10.56 -3.20
N ALA A 46 3.06 10.07 -2.15
CA ALA A 46 2.47 9.13 -1.20
C ALA A 46 1.20 9.70 -0.53
N LEU A 47 1.23 10.96 -0.10
CA LEU A 47 0.05 11.61 0.49
C LEU A 47 -1.08 11.76 -0.54
N ILE A 48 -0.75 12.07 -1.80
CA ILE A 48 -1.75 12.21 -2.87
C ILE A 48 -2.43 10.85 -3.14
N LEU A 49 -1.65 9.78 -3.22
CA LEU A 49 -2.18 8.42 -3.42
C LEU A 49 -3.07 7.98 -2.27
N LEU A 50 -2.67 8.23 -1.02
CA LEU A 50 -3.48 7.92 0.15
C LEU A 50 -4.79 8.73 0.19
N ARG A 51 -4.77 10.01 -0.21
CA ARG A 51 -5.98 10.82 -0.38
C ARG A 51 -6.89 10.24 -1.45
N GLN A 52 -6.34 9.93 -2.61
CA GLN A 52 -7.10 9.33 -3.71
C GLN A 52 -7.72 8.00 -3.30
N LEU A 53 -6.99 7.15 -2.57
CA LEU A 53 -7.51 5.88 -2.08
C LEU A 53 -8.68 6.06 -1.10
N ARG A 54 -8.58 7.03 -0.18
CA ARG A 54 -9.66 7.42 0.73
C ARG A 54 -10.90 7.91 -0.02
N ASP A 55 -10.71 8.79 -1.00
CA ASP A 55 -11.79 9.44 -1.75
C ASP A 55 -12.45 8.50 -2.78
N SER A 56 -11.71 7.53 -3.34
CA SER A 56 -12.21 6.64 -4.40
C SER A 56 -13.02 5.45 -3.86
N GLY A 57 -12.95 5.15 -2.56
CA GLY A 57 -13.46 3.89 -2.00
C GLY A 57 -12.80 2.67 -2.67
N PRO A 58 -13.12 1.43 -2.26
CA PRO A 58 -12.55 0.24 -2.88
C PRO A 58 -13.09 0.10 -4.31
N VAL A 59 -12.41 0.70 -5.28
CA VAL A 59 -12.55 0.32 -6.69
C VAL A 59 -11.96 -1.08 -6.81
N GLN A 60 -12.81 -2.07 -6.55
CA GLN A 60 -12.52 -3.47 -6.87
C GLN A 60 -12.49 -3.60 -8.39
N SER A 61 -11.33 -3.35 -8.99
CA SER A 61 -11.08 -3.60 -10.41
C SER A 61 -9.60 -3.93 -10.62
N ALA A 62 -9.29 -5.22 -10.48
CA ALA A 62 -8.15 -5.99 -11.01
C ALA A 62 -7.61 -6.94 -9.93
N GLY A 63 -7.91 -8.23 -9.90
CA GLY A 63 -8.06 -9.08 -11.08
C GLY A 63 -6.75 -9.20 -11.88
N ARG A 64 -5.58 -8.94 -11.26
CA ARG A 64 -4.27 -9.23 -11.86
C ARG A 64 -3.38 -9.98 -10.86
N ALA A 65 -3.41 -11.31 -11.02
CA ALA A 65 -2.31 -12.26 -10.88
C ALA A 65 -1.40 -12.11 -9.64
N ALA A 66 -1.39 -13.03 -8.65
CA ALA A 66 -0.98 -14.42 -8.84
C ALA A 66 0.04 -14.59 -9.98
N SER A 67 1.23 -14.00 -9.87
CA SER A 67 2.46 -14.50 -10.52
C SER A 67 3.71 -13.76 -10.01
N GLN A 68 4.31 -14.31 -8.95
CA GLN A 68 5.77 -14.25 -8.77
C GLN A 68 6.24 -15.67 -8.39
N ALA A 69 6.13 -16.56 -9.36
CA ALA A 69 6.99 -17.73 -9.49
C ALA A 69 7.71 -17.59 -10.83
N VAL A 70 8.94 -18.13 -10.91
CA VAL A 70 9.94 -18.13 -12.01
C VAL A 70 11.00 -17.03 -11.80
N THR A 71 12.30 -17.26 -11.65
CA THR A 71 13.25 -18.38 -11.82
C THR A 71 14.53 -17.88 -11.08
N GLY A 72 15.32 -18.61 -10.31
CA GLY A 72 15.83 -19.97 -10.41
C GLY A 72 17.33 -19.89 -10.08
N ARG A 73 17.83 -20.77 -9.22
CA ARG A 73 19.24 -21.17 -9.27
C ARG A 73 19.35 -22.64 -8.92
N CYS A 74 19.62 -23.42 -9.95
CA CYS A 74 20.20 -24.74 -9.83
C CYS A 74 21.54 -24.66 -9.10
N GLU A 75 21.74 -25.53 -8.11
CA GLU A 75 23.03 -26.14 -7.76
C GLU A 75 22.65 -27.50 -7.13
N VAL A 76 22.47 -28.54 -7.94
CA VAL A 76 23.47 -29.54 -8.38
C VAL A 76 24.19 -30.20 -7.21
N LEU A 77 23.76 -31.45 -6.98
CA LEU A 77 24.46 -32.63 -6.43
C LEU A 77 25.13 -32.51 -5.05
#